data_AF-A0A8T4NFD6-F1
#
_entry.id   AF-A0A8T4NFD6-F1
#
_cell.length_a   1.000
_cell.length_b   1.000
_cell.length_c   1.000
_cell.angle_alpha   90.00
_cell.angle_beta   90.00
_cell.angle_gamma   90.00
#
_symmetry.space_group_name_H-M   'P 1'
#
loop_
_entity.id
_entity.type
_entity.pdbx_description
1 polymer ?
#
loop_
_entity_poly.entity_id
_entity_poly.type
_entity_poly.pdbx_seq_one_letter_code
_entity_poly.pdbx_strand_id
1 'polypeptide(L)'
;MKMPKVKANRYWNNHKNVDSAFDNLEKELGHIPTSREFRDVNECAFKAIANGRYNSDIKTWNGYLTYRDKKVNQERGIWTPKKIDEAFDTLESQLKKTPSQDEFKRKYFGAFDSIVSGRYAKEVTSWNAYLKKRDKETNVDLTNWSPKAIDEAFDTLERKLGKTPTSVEFHNLHGAALRAISKGRYDSKVHSWPEYLIHRGKKPYRTRTNPIRIFEDILENGGTQ
;
A
#
# COMPACT_ATOMS: atom_id res chain seq x y z
N MET A 1 -35.45 -17.63 -17.69
CA MET A 1 -35.52 -17.68 -19.18
C MET A 1 -34.26 -17.04 -19.76
N LYS A 2 -33.42 -17.76 -20.52
CA LYS A 2 -32.21 -17.18 -21.16
C LYS A 2 -32.61 -16.39 -22.40
N MET A 3 -32.36 -15.08 -22.42
CA MET A 3 -32.59 -14.26 -23.61
C MET A 3 -31.63 -14.64 -24.76
N PRO A 4 -32.09 -14.62 -26.03
CA PRO A 4 -31.22 -14.84 -27.19
C PRO A 4 -30.14 -13.75 -27.30
N LYS A 5 -28.89 -14.13 -27.62
CA LYS A 5 -27.71 -13.25 -27.69
C LYS A 5 -27.92 -11.96 -28.51
N VAL A 6 -28.65 -12.02 -29.63
CA VAL A 6 -28.89 -10.87 -30.52
C VAL A 6 -29.89 -9.88 -29.90
N LYS A 7 -30.95 -10.37 -29.25
CA LYS A 7 -31.94 -9.52 -28.56
C LYS A 7 -31.33 -8.88 -27.30
N ALA A 8 -30.48 -9.63 -26.59
CA ALA A 8 -29.73 -9.10 -25.45
C ALA A 8 -28.85 -7.90 -25.85
N ASN A 9 -28.14 -7.98 -26.98
CA ASN A 9 -27.27 -6.88 -27.44
C ASN A 9 -28.04 -5.59 -27.73
N ARG A 10 -29.22 -5.64 -28.36
CA ARG A 10 -30.03 -4.42 -28.59
C ARG A 10 -30.69 -3.90 -27.32
N TYR A 11 -31.10 -4.81 -26.42
CA TYR A 11 -31.73 -4.43 -25.16
C TYR A 11 -30.80 -3.56 -24.29
N TRP A 12 -29.52 -3.92 -24.20
CA TRP A 12 -28.53 -3.18 -23.39
C TRP A 12 -27.92 -1.96 -24.09
N ASN A 13 -28.20 -1.75 -25.38
CA ASN A 13 -27.86 -0.50 -26.07
C ASN A 13 -28.82 0.65 -25.71
N ASN A 14 -29.93 0.35 -25.03
CA ASN A 14 -30.83 1.37 -24.50
C ASN A 14 -30.35 1.78 -23.11
N HIS A 15 -29.94 3.04 -22.97
CA HIS A 15 -29.47 3.63 -21.71
C HIS A 15 -30.42 3.39 -20.53
N LYS A 16 -31.75 3.50 -20.74
CA LYS A 16 -32.75 3.29 -19.67
C LYS A 16 -32.69 1.90 -19.08
N ASN A 17 -32.41 0.88 -19.88
CA ASN A 17 -32.34 -0.50 -19.42
C ASN A 17 -31.09 -0.75 -18.57
N VAL A 18 -29.96 -0.15 -18.96
CA VAL A 18 -28.73 -0.17 -18.15
C VAL A 18 -28.95 0.57 -16.84
N ASP A 19 -29.64 1.71 -16.90
CA ASP A 19 -29.94 2.52 -15.73
C ASP A 19 -30.85 1.79 -14.73
N SER A 20 -31.93 1.16 -15.21
CA SER A 20 -32.82 0.36 -14.37
C SER A 20 -32.14 -0.86 -13.76
N ALA A 21 -31.24 -1.53 -14.50
CA ALA A 21 -30.46 -2.64 -13.96
C ALA A 21 -29.54 -2.19 -12.81
N PHE A 22 -28.99 -0.98 -12.92
CA PHE A 22 -28.23 -0.36 -11.84
C PHE A 22 -29.10 -0.02 -10.63
N ASP A 23 -30.24 0.64 -10.85
CA ASP A 23 -31.14 1.06 -9.77
C ASP A 23 -31.71 -0.12 -8.98
N ASN A 24 -32.07 -1.20 -9.69
CA ASN A 24 -32.54 -2.43 -9.06
C ASN A 24 -31.46 -3.05 -8.18
N LEU A 25 -30.21 -3.13 -8.67
CA LEU A 25 -29.12 -3.72 -7.89
C LEU A 25 -28.71 -2.82 -6.71
N GLU A 26 -28.67 -1.49 -6.89
CA GLU A 26 -28.42 -0.55 -5.79
C GLU A 26 -29.47 -0.71 -4.68
N LYS A 27 -30.74 -0.84 -5.05
CA LYS A 27 -31.83 -1.07 -4.11
C LYS A 27 -31.74 -2.42 -3.40
N GLU A 28 -31.35 -3.48 -4.11
CA GLU A 28 -31.18 -4.82 -3.54
C GLU A 28 -30.01 -4.90 -2.56
N LEU A 29 -28.90 -4.22 -2.86
CA LEU A 29 -27.70 -4.23 -2.03
C LEU A 29 -27.78 -3.25 -0.85
N GLY A 30 -28.56 -2.16 -0.97
CA GLY A 30 -28.56 -1.07 -0.01
C GLY A 30 -27.29 -0.20 -0.06
N HIS A 31 -26.43 -0.41 -1.06
CA HIS A 31 -25.25 0.40 -1.37
C HIS A 31 -25.08 0.52 -2.88
N ILE A 32 -24.34 1.55 -3.32
CA ILE A 32 -23.92 1.68 -4.72
C ILE A 32 -23.15 0.40 -5.07
N PRO A 33 -23.42 -0.31 -6.19
CA PRO A 33 -22.68 -1.51 -6.54
C PRO A 33 -21.25 -1.20 -7.04
N THR A 34 -20.29 -2.06 -6.72
CA THR A 34 -18.96 -2.05 -7.35
C THR A 34 -19.03 -2.54 -8.79
N SER A 35 -18.00 -2.24 -9.59
CA SER A 35 -17.89 -2.77 -10.95
C SER A 35 -17.96 -4.30 -11.01
N ARG A 36 -17.48 -4.98 -9.96
CA ARG A 36 -17.52 -6.44 -9.85
C ARG A 36 -18.93 -6.94 -9.54
N GLU A 37 -19.58 -6.40 -8.50
CA GLU A 37 -20.96 -6.76 -8.15
C GLU A 37 -21.92 -6.51 -9.33
N PHE A 38 -21.78 -5.37 -9.99
CA PHE A 38 -22.62 -5.08 -11.15
C PHE A 38 -22.33 -6.00 -12.35
N ARG A 39 -21.06 -6.34 -12.62
CA ARG A 39 -20.73 -7.27 -13.70
C ARG A 39 -21.21 -8.69 -13.41
N ASP A 40 -21.10 -9.14 -12.16
CA ASP A 40 -21.43 -10.50 -11.78
C ASP A 40 -22.95 -10.75 -11.87
N VAL A 41 -23.78 -9.72 -11.65
CA VAL A 41 -25.25 -9.79 -11.80
C VAL A 41 -25.72 -9.37 -13.20
N ASN A 42 -25.12 -8.31 -13.77
CA ASN A 42 -25.57 -7.63 -15.00
C ASN A 42 -24.45 -7.57 -16.07
N GLU A 43 -23.81 -8.69 -16.36
CA GLU A 43 -22.64 -8.78 -17.25
C GLU A 43 -22.83 -8.08 -18.60
N CYS A 44 -24.00 -8.24 -19.22
CA CYS A 44 -24.28 -7.65 -20.53
C CYS A 44 -24.47 -6.12 -20.47
N ALA A 45 -25.06 -5.59 -19.39
CA ALA A 45 -25.16 -4.16 -19.14
C ALA A 45 -23.77 -3.55 -18.88
N PHE A 46 -22.95 -4.24 -18.09
CA PHE A 46 -21.56 -3.84 -17.85
C PHE A 46 -20.76 -3.76 -19.16
N LYS A 47 -20.91 -4.75 -20.05
CA LYS A 47 -20.29 -4.72 -21.40
C LYS A 47 -20.86 -3.63 -22.29
N ALA A 48 -22.08 -3.16 -22.08
CA ALA A 48 -22.61 -2.03 -22.84
C ALA A 48 -21.92 -0.71 -22.45
N ILE A 49 -21.67 -0.52 -21.15
CA ILE A 49 -20.87 0.60 -20.63
C ILE A 49 -19.43 0.50 -21.13
N ALA A 50 -18.74 -0.63 -20.88
CA ALA A 50 -17.32 -0.77 -21.20
C ALA A 50 -17.00 -0.58 -22.70
N ASN A 51 -17.93 -0.96 -23.58
CA ASN A 51 -17.76 -0.84 -25.03
C ASN A 51 -18.27 0.51 -25.59
N GLY A 52 -18.73 1.44 -24.75
CA GLY A 52 -19.27 2.73 -25.18
C GLY A 52 -20.61 2.63 -25.93
N ARG A 53 -21.35 1.53 -25.74
CA ARG A 53 -22.68 1.32 -26.36
C ARG A 53 -23.81 1.96 -25.55
N TYR A 54 -23.60 2.14 -24.25
CA TYR A 54 -24.46 2.94 -23.39
C TYR A 54 -24.42 4.42 -23.79
N ASN A 55 -23.20 4.94 -23.91
CA ASN A 55 -22.88 6.29 -24.38
C ASN A 55 -21.44 6.23 -24.90
N SER A 56 -21.17 6.83 -26.08
CA SER A 56 -19.85 6.78 -26.73
C SER A 56 -18.73 7.38 -25.88
N ASP A 57 -19.06 8.35 -25.02
CA ASP A 57 -18.11 9.07 -24.17
C ASP A 57 -17.88 8.36 -22.83
N ILE A 58 -18.74 7.40 -22.49
CA ILE A 58 -18.72 6.68 -21.22
C ILE A 58 -18.29 5.23 -21.47
N LYS A 59 -16.99 4.97 -21.31
CA LYS A 59 -16.39 3.63 -21.48
C LYS A 59 -15.88 3.00 -20.19
N THR A 60 -16.13 3.63 -19.05
CA THR A 60 -15.63 3.18 -17.75
C THR A 60 -16.75 3.16 -16.72
N TRP A 61 -16.64 2.23 -15.75
CA TRP A 61 -17.59 2.15 -14.64
C TRP A 61 -17.67 3.46 -13.84
N ASN A 62 -16.53 4.09 -13.59
CA ASN A 62 -16.50 5.37 -12.87
C ASN A 62 -17.08 6.51 -13.70
N GLY A 63 -16.83 6.55 -15.02
CA GLY A 63 -17.49 7.50 -15.90
C GLY A 63 -19.02 7.34 -15.88
N TYR A 64 -19.50 6.10 -15.83
CA TYR A 64 -20.92 5.81 -15.69
C TYR A 64 -21.47 6.28 -14.34
N LEU A 65 -20.78 6.00 -13.22
CA LEU A 65 -21.19 6.49 -11.90
C LEU A 65 -21.19 8.02 -11.83
N THR A 66 -20.20 8.69 -12.43
CA THR A 66 -20.14 10.16 -12.50
C THR A 66 -21.29 10.73 -13.32
N TYR A 67 -21.63 10.15 -14.46
CA TYR A 67 -22.79 10.55 -15.25
C TYR A 67 -24.12 10.40 -14.48
N ARG A 68 -24.16 9.45 -13.55
CA ARG A 68 -25.32 9.17 -12.69
C ARG A 68 -25.33 9.99 -11.39
N ASP A 69 -24.42 10.95 -11.23
CA ASP A 69 -24.21 11.72 -10.00
C ASP A 69 -24.02 10.84 -8.74
N LYS A 70 -23.45 9.64 -8.93
CA LYS A 70 -23.18 8.68 -7.85
C LYS A 70 -21.76 8.79 -7.34
N LYS A 71 -21.61 8.56 -6.03
CA LYS A 71 -20.30 8.46 -5.38
C LYS A 71 -19.54 7.26 -5.95
N VAL A 72 -18.34 7.50 -6.50
CA VAL A 72 -17.52 6.45 -7.10
C VAL A 72 -17.04 5.44 -6.05
N ASN A 73 -17.28 4.16 -6.29
CA ASN A 73 -17.01 3.08 -5.35
C ASN A 73 -15.55 2.67 -5.34
N GLN A 74 -14.89 3.00 -4.23
CA GLN A 74 -13.43 3.05 -4.11
C GLN A 74 -12.87 4.04 -5.12
N GLU A 75 -11.99 4.94 -4.68
CA GLU A 75 -11.22 5.77 -5.59
C GLU A 75 -10.28 4.87 -6.42
N ARG A 76 -10.82 4.17 -7.42
CA ARG A 76 -10.19 3.99 -8.73
C ARG A 76 -10.64 5.12 -9.66
N GLY A 77 -11.18 6.20 -9.09
CA GLY A 77 -11.30 7.48 -9.76
C GLY A 77 -9.93 7.88 -10.28
N ILE A 78 -9.91 8.69 -11.33
CA ILE A 78 -8.69 9.24 -11.91
C ILE A 78 -7.83 9.79 -10.77
N TRP A 79 -6.77 9.06 -10.40
CA TRP A 79 -5.77 9.52 -9.44
C TRP A 79 -4.92 10.55 -10.15
N THR A 80 -5.44 11.76 -10.21
CA THR A 80 -4.66 12.89 -10.67
C THR A 80 -3.53 13.15 -9.68
N PRO A 81 -2.43 13.76 -10.11
CA PRO A 81 -1.33 14.11 -9.20
C PRO A 81 -1.82 14.89 -7.97
N LYS A 82 -2.73 15.84 -8.18
CA LYS A 82 -3.36 16.63 -7.12
C LYS A 82 -4.08 15.76 -6.08
N LYS A 83 -4.89 14.78 -6.50
CA LYS A 83 -5.61 13.89 -5.58
C LYS A 83 -4.68 12.95 -4.82
N ILE A 84 -3.60 12.52 -5.46
CA ILE A 84 -2.57 11.71 -4.81
C ILE A 84 -1.91 12.53 -3.68
N ASP A 85 -1.60 13.80 -3.95
CA ASP A 85 -1.03 14.71 -2.96
C ASP A 85 -2.00 15.01 -1.81
N GLU A 86 -3.28 15.26 -2.10
CA GLU A 86 -4.32 15.44 -1.08
C GLU A 86 -4.50 14.20 -0.19
N ALA A 87 -4.44 12.99 -0.77
CA ALA A 87 -4.52 11.74 -0.03
C ALA A 87 -3.31 11.55 0.90
N PHE A 88 -2.13 11.97 0.44
CA PHE A 88 -0.91 11.97 1.26
C PHE A 88 -1.05 12.95 2.43
N ASP A 89 -1.45 14.20 2.17
CA ASP A 89 -1.63 15.24 3.18
C ASP A 89 -2.64 14.82 4.26
N THR A 90 -3.74 14.22 3.83
CA THR A 90 -4.76 13.69 4.74
C THR A 90 -4.19 12.62 5.67
N LEU A 91 -3.39 11.69 5.15
CA LEU A 91 -2.80 10.63 5.96
C LEU A 91 -1.69 11.13 6.87
N GLU A 92 -0.85 12.05 6.38
CA GLU A 92 0.20 12.70 7.16
C GLU A 92 -0.39 13.44 8.36
N SER A 93 -1.46 14.21 8.14
CA SER A 93 -2.19 14.90 9.20
C SER A 93 -2.78 13.94 10.24
N GLN A 94 -3.40 12.85 9.79
CA GLN A 94 -3.97 11.83 10.67
C GLN A 94 -2.93 11.11 11.52
N LEU A 95 -1.77 10.79 10.95
CA LEU A 95 -0.70 10.08 11.64
C LEU A 95 0.22 11.02 12.43
N LYS A 96 0.16 12.33 12.17
CA LYS A 96 1.11 13.35 12.68
C LYS A 96 2.57 12.99 12.37
N LYS A 97 2.80 12.26 11.28
CA LYS A 97 4.11 11.83 10.77
C LYS A 97 3.99 11.55 9.27
N THR A 98 5.12 11.61 8.57
CA THR A 98 5.23 11.12 7.19
C THR A 98 4.73 9.67 7.12
N PRO A 99 3.71 9.36 6.31
CA PRO A 99 3.23 7.99 6.17
C PRO A 99 4.31 7.09 5.58
N SER A 100 4.44 5.88 6.11
CA SER A 100 5.23 4.84 5.46
C SER A 100 4.55 4.35 4.16
N GLN A 101 5.33 3.70 3.29
CA GLN A 101 4.80 3.10 2.07
C GLN A 101 3.63 2.14 2.37
N ASP A 102 3.76 1.31 3.41
CA ASP A 102 2.73 0.32 3.75
C ASP A 102 1.47 0.96 4.32
N GLU A 103 1.61 2.00 5.16
CA GLU A 103 0.45 2.77 5.67
C GLU A 103 -0.31 3.45 4.53
N PHE A 104 0.41 4.07 3.59
CA PHE A 104 -0.20 4.71 2.43
C PHE A 104 -0.84 3.69 1.48
N LYS A 105 -0.13 2.60 1.14
CA LYS A 105 -0.63 1.55 0.26
C LYS A 105 -1.87 0.86 0.82
N ARG A 106 -1.92 0.59 2.13
CA ARG A 106 -3.08 -0.04 2.78
C ARG A 106 -4.35 0.81 2.67
N LYS A 107 -4.21 2.14 2.73
CA LYS A 107 -5.34 3.07 2.71
C LYS A 107 -5.70 3.55 1.30
N TYR A 108 -4.70 3.84 0.48
CA TYR A 108 -4.84 4.46 -0.84
C TYR A 108 -4.10 3.64 -1.91
N PHE A 109 -4.46 2.37 -2.05
CA PHE A 109 -3.80 1.45 -2.99
C PHE A 109 -3.76 2.01 -4.43
N GLY A 110 -4.83 2.62 -4.92
CA GLY A 110 -4.87 3.18 -6.28
C GLY A 110 -3.96 4.40 -6.47
N ALA A 111 -3.79 5.23 -5.43
CA ALA A 111 -2.85 6.34 -5.45
C ALA A 111 -1.42 5.83 -5.50
N PHE A 112 -1.12 4.84 -4.64
CA PHE A 112 0.17 4.16 -4.63
C PHE A 112 0.49 3.50 -5.97
N ASP A 113 -0.46 2.78 -6.55
CA ASP A 113 -0.33 2.15 -7.88
C ASP A 113 -0.03 3.20 -8.98
N SER A 114 -0.68 4.37 -8.91
CA SER A 114 -0.47 5.46 -9.87
C SER A 114 0.91 6.10 -9.74
N ILE A 115 1.47 6.16 -8.53
CA ILE A 115 2.86 6.55 -8.27
C ILE A 115 3.82 5.52 -8.90
N VAL A 116 3.72 4.25 -8.54
CA VAL A 116 4.72 3.25 -8.97
C VAL A 116 4.63 2.89 -10.45
N SER A 117 3.48 3.10 -11.09
CA SER A 117 3.31 2.92 -12.53
C SER A 117 3.65 4.14 -13.38
N GLY A 118 4.16 5.23 -12.77
CA GLY A 118 4.55 6.45 -13.50
C GLY A 118 3.38 7.27 -14.04
N ARG A 119 2.14 6.99 -13.60
CA ARG A 119 0.93 7.75 -13.96
C ARG A 119 0.80 9.07 -13.21
N TYR A 120 1.41 9.17 -12.03
CA TYR A 120 1.54 10.42 -11.28
C TYR A 120 2.44 11.43 -12.00
N ALA A 121 3.63 10.99 -12.38
CA ALA A 121 4.56 11.71 -13.25
C ALA A 121 5.56 10.71 -13.83
N LYS A 122 6.05 10.93 -15.05
CA LYS A 122 6.92 9.94 -15.73
C LYS A 122 8.22 9.67 -14.96
N GLU A 123 8.74 10.69 -14.29
CA GLU A 123 9.95 10.66 -13.47
C GLU A 123 9.73 10.14 -12.06
N VAL A 124 8.48 9.94 -11.64
CA VAL A 124 8.11 9.45 -10.32
C VAL A 124 7.53 8.05 -10.48
N THR A 125 8.39 7.04 -10.37
CA THR A 125 8.05 5.61 -10.52
C THR A 125 8.27 4.81 -9.24
N SER A 126 8.55 5.48 -8.12
CA SER A 126 8.76 4.85 -6.81
C SER A 126 8.24 5.72 -5.68
N TRP A 127 7.98 5.09 -4.53
CA TRP A 127 7.59 5.81 -3.31
C TRP A 127 8.65 6.84 -2.89
N ASN A 128 9.93 6.51 -3.00
CA ASN A 128 11.03 7.43 -2.69
C ASN A 128 11.10 8.59 -3.66
N ALA A 129 10.90 8.36 -4.97
CA ALA A 129 10.85 9.44 -5.95
C ALA A 129 9.68 10.40 -5.63
N TYR A 130 8.55 9.85 -5.19
CA TYR A 130 7.40 10.64 -4.75
C TYR A 130 7.70 11.45 -3.49
N LEU A 131 8.29 10.84 -2.45
CA LEU A 131 8.72 11.55 -1.24
C LEU A 131 9.75 12.65 -1.53
N LYS A 132 10.72 12.39 -2.42
CA LYS A 132 11.73 13.37 -2.85
C LYS A 132 11.09 14.58 -3.52
N LYS A 133 10.09 14.37 -4.39
CA LYS A 133 9.33 15.47 -5.01
C LYS A 133 8.56 16.31 -4.00
N ARG A 134 8.19 15.71 -2.86
CA ARG A 134 7.46 16.34 -1.77
C ARG A 134 8.37 16.93 -0.69
N ASP A 135 9.69 16.99 -0.95
CA ASP A 135 10.72 17.44 0.00
C ASP A 135 10.64 16.71 1.36
N LYS A 136 10.28 15.42 1.32
CA LYS A 136 10.25 14.55 2.50
C LYS A 136 11.48 13.67 2.56
N GLU A 137 11.88 13.30 3.77
CA GLU A 137 12.95 12.31 3.98
C GLU A 137 12.62 11.02 3.23
N THR A 138 13.47 10.65 2.28
CA THR A 138 13.33 9.41 1.51
C THR A 138 13.79 8.23 2.33
N ASN A 139 13.17 7.06 2.11
CA ASN A 139 13.65 5.81 2.68
C ASN A 139 14.92 5.41 1.89
N VAL A 140 16.11 5.61 2.45
CA VAL A 140 17.40 5.48 1.75
C VAL A 140 17.47 4.18 0.91
N ASP A 141 18.01 4.33 -0.30
CA ASP A 141 18.07 3.40 -1.43
C ASP A 141 17.92 1.90 -1.09
N LEU A 142 16.90 1.27 -1.68
CA LEU A 142 16.41 -0.09 -1.36
C LEU A 142 17.33 -1.23 -1.81
N THR A 143 18.53 -0.95 -2.33
CA THR A 143 19.45 -2.00 -2.84
C THR A 143 20.86 -1.97 -2.26
N ASN A 144 21.33 -0.86 -1.67
CA ASN A 144 22.68 -0.73 -1.11
C ASN A 144 22.66 -0.13 0.30
N TRP A 145 22.09 -0.86 1.26
CA TRP A 145 22.31 -0.54 2.68
C TRP A 145 23.66 -1.12 3.11
N SER A 146 24.67 -0.26 3.22
CA SER A 146 25.93 -0.63 3.87
C SER A 146 25.72 -0.75 5.39
N PRO A 147 26.55 -1.53 6.11
CA PRO A 147 26.46 -1.62 7.57
C PRO A 147 26.48 -0.25 8.24
N LYS A 148 27.36 0.64 7.78
CA LYS A 148 27.44 2.02 8.24
C LYS A 148 26.15 2.83 8.03
N ALA A 149 25.49 2.68 6.88
CA ALA A 149 24.22 3.37 6.62
C ALA A 149 23.11 2.86 7.53
N ILE A 150 23.09 1.55 7.80
CA ILE A 150 22.15 0.94 8.77
C ILE A 150 22.39 1.52 10.17
N ASP A 151 23.66 1.68 10.54
CA ASP A 151 24.04 2.23 11.83
C ASP A 151 23.63 3.70 12.00
N GLU A 152 23.89 4.53 10.98
CA GLU A 152 23.52 5.94 10.96
C GLU A 152 21.99 6.14 11.02
N ALA A 153 21.24 5.30 10.30
CA ALA A 153 19.78 5.30 10.36
C ALA A 153 19.27 4.93 11.77
N PHE A 154 19.91 3.96 12.43
CA PHE A 154 19.59 3.60 13.80
C PHE A 154 19.86 4.76 14.75
N ASP A 155 21.04 5.38 14.68
CA ASP A 155 21.44 6.47 15.58
C ASP A 155 20.55 7.70 15.42
N THR A 156 20.18 8.02 14.19
CA THR A 156 19.28 9.12 13.89
C THR A 156 17.90 8.88 14.50
N LEU A 157 17.39 7.65 14.38
CA LEU A 157 16.10 7.30 14.96
C LEU A 157 16.15 7.25 16.50
N GLU A 158 17.21 6.70 17.09
CA GLU A 158 17.41 6.67 18.54
C GLU A 158 17.44 8.09 19.12
N ARG A 159 18.21 8.99 18.50
CA ARG A 159 18.28 10.40 18.90
C ARG A 159 16.92 11.08 18.84
N LYS A 160 16.14 10.81 17.78
CA LYS A 160 14.81 11.40 17.58
C LYS A 160 13.79 10.89 18.61
N LEU A 161 13.88 9.63 19.00
CA LEU A 161 12.95 9.02 19.96
C LEU A 161 13.37 9.23 21.42
N GLY A 162 14.65 9.54 21.67
CA GLY A 162 15.22 9.60 23.03
C GLY A 162 15.26 8.22 23.71
N LYS A 163 15.08 7.13 22.94
CA LYS A 163 15.06 5.75 23.39
C LYS A 163 15.52 4.82 22.28
N THR A 164 15.96 3.61 22.64
CA THR A 164 16.26 2.54 21.70
C THR A 164 15.04 2.25 20.83
N PRO A 165 15.13 2.35 19.49
CA PRO A 165 14.02 2.02 18.61
C PRO A 165 13.63 0.54 18.69
N THR A 166 12.33 0.26 18.67
CA THR A 166 11.82 -1.10 18.46
C THR A 166 11.99 -1.53 17.00
N SER A 167 11.95 -2.84 16.74
CA SER A 167 12.02 -3.36 15.37
C SER A 167 10.90 -2.82 14.48
N VAL A 168 9.73 -2.54 15.06
CA VAL A 168 8.57 -1.97 14.35
C VAL A 168 8.80 -0.50 14.02
N GLU A 169 9.27 0.30 14.98
CA GLU A 169 9.62 1.71 14.76
C GLU A 169 10.70 1.85 13.69
N PHE A 170 11.72 0.98 13.73
CA PHE A 170 12.77 0.95 12.72
C PHE A 170 12.27 0.43 11.37
N HIS A 171 11.46 -0.64 11.33
CA HIS A 171 10.88 -1.16 10.07
C HIS A 171 10.04 -0.11 9.34
N ASN A 172 9.25 0.66 10.08
CA ASN A 172 8.34 1.65 9.51
C ASN A 172 9.10 2.74 8.72
N LEU A 173 10.33 3.05 9.15
CA LEU A 173 11.17 4.06 8.52
C LEU A 173 12.25 3.48 7.63
N HIS A 174 12.75 2.27 7.92
CA HIS A 174 13.94 1.66 7.32
C HIS A 174 13.75 0.14 7.07
N GLY A 175 12.61 -0.26 6.51
CA GLY A 175 12.27 -1.67 6.29
C GLY A 175 13.29 -2.46 5.44
N ALA A 176 13.98 -1.81 4.51
CA ALA A 176 15.06 -2.46 3.74
C ALA A 176 16.34 -2.68 4.55
N ALA A 177 16.71 -1.75 5.43
CA ALA A 177 17.79 -1.94 6.38
C ALA A 177 17.51 -3.14 7.30
N LEU A 178 16.27 -3.25 7.79
CA LEU A 178 15.88 -4.40 8.62
C LEU A 178 15.96 -5.72 7.84
N ARG A 179 15.61 -5.73 6.55
CA ARG A 179 15.78 -6.91 5.68
C ARG A 179 17.26 -7.21 5.37
N ALA A 180 18.12 -6.20 5.31
CA ALA A 180 19.55 -6.39 5.14
C ALA A 180 20.16 -7.07 6.38
N ILE A 181 19.75 -6.62 7.59
CA ILE A 181 20.05 -7.31 8.85
C ILE A 181 19.55 -8.76 8.78
N SER A 182 18.26 -8.98 8.49
CA SER A 182 17.71 -10.34 8.55
C SER A 182 18.27 -11.33 7.52
N LYS A 183 18.86 -10.83 6.44
CA LYS A 183 19.54 -11.63 5.42
C LYS A 183 21.04 -11.80 5.66
N GLY A 184 21.58 -11.36 6.81
CA GLY A 184 23.00 -11.43 7.12
C GLY A 184 23.86 -10.53 6.23
N ARG A 185 23.27 -9.50 5.59
CA ARG A 185 23.98 -8.55 4.72
C ARG A 185 24.60 -7.39 5.50
N TYR A 186 24.12 -7.13 6.71
CA TYR A 186 24.76 -6.22 7.67
C TYR A 186 26.06 -6.84 8.20
N ASP A 187 25.94 -8.04 8.75
CA ASP A 187 27.04 -8.89 9.21
C ASP A 187 26.57 -10.34 9.08
N SER A 188 27.44 -11.22 8.61
CA SER A 188 27.16 -12.66 8.47
C SER A 188 26.74 -13.37 9.78
N LYS A 189 26.98 -12.77 10.95
CA LYS A 189 26.60 -13.29 12.27
C LYS A 189 25.31 -12.68 12.81
N VAL A 190 24.77 -11.65 12.16
CA VAL A 190 23.60 -10.91 12.62
C VAL A 190 22.45 -11.12 11.65
N HIS A 191 21.42 -11.85 12.09
CA HIS A 191 20.25 -12.24 11.32
C HIS A 191 18.92 -11.79 11.94
N SER A 192 18.96 -11.11 13.08
CA SER A 192 17.75 -10.64 13.75
C SER A 192 17.94 -9.26 14.39
N TRP A 193 16.82 -8.57 14.65
CA TRP A 193 16.85 -7.28 15.34
C TRP A 193 17.44 -7.37 16.76
N PRO A 194 17.10 -8.39 17.58
CA PRO A 194 17.77 -8.57 18.86
C PRO A 194 19.28 -8.77 18.75
N GLU A 195 19.75 -9.57 17.80
CA GLU A 195 21.19 -9.76 17.55
C GLU A 195 21.86 -8.46 17.12
N TYR A 196 21.21 -7.67 16.26
CA TYR A 196 21.70 -6.35 15.87
C TYR A 196 21.82 -5.41 17.09
N LEU A 197 20.82 -5.38 17.96
CA LEU A 197 20.89 -4.60 19.20
C LEU A 197 22.04 -5.06 20.11
N ILE A 198 22.23 -6.37 20.28
CA ILE A 198 23.34 -6.93 21.06
C ILE A 198 24.68 -6.52 20.45
N HIS A 199 24.82 -6.64 19.12
CA HIS A 199 26.02 -6.23 18.39
C HIS A 199 26.33 -4.73 18.58
N ARG A 200 25.29 -3.90 18.71
CA ARG A 200 25.39 -2.46 19.04
C ARG A 200 25.59 -2.17 20.53
N GLY A 201 25.76 -3.18 21.38
CA GLY A 201 25.91 -3.03 22.83
C GLY A 201 24.62 -2.60 23.55
N LYS A 202 23.45 -2.80 22.92
CA LYS A 202 22.13 -2.43 23.46
C LYS A 202 21.42 -3.66 24.02
N LYS A 203 20.60 -3.46 25.05
CA LYS A 203 19.75 -4.52 25.60
C LYS A 203 18.51 -4.70 24.71
N PRO A 204 18.27 -5.89 24.12
CA PRO A 204 17.05 -6.13 23.39
C PRO A 204 15.84 -6.08 24.33
N TYR A 205 14.73 -5.53 23.83
CA TYR A 205 13.45 -5.64 24.54
C TYR A 205 13.14 -7.12 24.76
N ARG A 206 12.76 -7.51 25.99
CA ARG A 206 12.40 -8.90 26.32
C ARG A 206 11.36 -9.41 25.33
N THR A 207 11.80 -10.21 24.37
CA THR A 207 10.92 -11.09 23.62
C THR A 207 10.37 -12.10 24.61
N ARG A 208 9.09 -12.48 24.48
CA ARG A 208 8.62 -13.78 24.96
C ARG A 208 9.41 -14.83 24.18
N THR A 209 10.61 -15.15 24.63
CA THR A 209 11.48 -16.13 23.98
C THR A 209 10.97 -17.52 24.30
N ASN A 210 10.81 -18.32 23.25
CA ASN A 210 10.84 -19.76 23.39
C ASN A 210 12.25 -20.13 23.92
N PRO A 211 12.41 -20.93 24.99
CA PRO A 211 13.61 -20.89 25.84
C PRO A 211 14.86 -21.63 25.33
N ILE A 212 14.87 -22.17 24.10
CA ILE A 212 15.76 -23.31 23.80
C ILE A 212 17.18 -22.92 23.31
N ARG A 213 17.52 -21.65 23.08
CA ARG A 213 18.83 -21.30 22.48
C ARG A 213 19.71 -20.29 23.23
N ILE A 214 19.37 -19.93 24.47
CA ILE A 214 20.18 -18.96 25.25
C ILE A 214 21.10 -19.64 26.28
N PHE A 215 20.98 -20.96 26.48
CA PHE A 215 21.72 -21.65 27.54
C PHE A 215 23.10 -22.22 27.15
N GLU A 216 23.49 -22.24 25.88
CA GLU A 216 24.79 -22.82 25.49
C GLU A 216 25.96 -21.83 25.55
N ASP A 217 25.75 -20.52 25.38
CA ASP A 217 26.86 -19.53 25.37
C ASP A 217 27.29 -19.03 26.76
N ILE A 218 26.53 -19.32 27.82
CA ILE A 218 26.85 -18.86 29.19
C ILE A 218 27.63 -19.92 29.99
N LEU A 219 27.63 -21.17 29.54
CA LEU A 219 28.34 -22.26 30.24
C LEU A 219 29.75 -22.54 29.68
N GLU A 220 30.09 -22.09 28.48
CA GLU A 220 31.43 -22.35 27.89
C GLU A 220 32.52 -21.33 28.29
N ASN A 221 32.17 -20.15 28.83
CA ASN A 221 33.14 -19.13 29.25
C ASN A 221 33.28 -18.98 30.79
N GLY A 222 32.77 -19.95 31.56
CA GLY A 222 32.85 -19.97 33.03
C GLY A 222 33.97 -20.85 33.60
N GLY A 223 34.93 -21.29 32.77
CA GLY A 223 36.05 -22.13 33.19
C GLY A 223 37.37 -21.37 33.23
N THR A 224 37.98 -21.35 34.42
CA THR A 224 39.37 -20.96 34.76
C THR A 224 39.71 -19.45 34.78
N GLN A 225 39.76 -18.87 35.97
CA GLN A 225 40.97 -18.82 36.83
C GLN A 225 40.57 -18.58 38.29
#